data_AF-A0A2D9M4R0-F1
#
_entry.id   AF-A0A2D9M4R0-F1
#
_cell.length_a   1.000
_cell.length_b   1.000
_cell.length_c   1.000
_cell.angle_alpha   90.00
_cell.angle_beta   90.00
_cell.angle_gamma   90.00
#
_symmetry.space_group_name_H-M   'P 1'
#
loop_
_entity.id
_entity.type
_entity.pdbx_description
1 polymer ?
#
loop_
_entity_poly.entity_id
_entity_poly.type
_entity_poly.pdbx_seq_one_letter_code
_entity_poly.pdbx_strand_id
1 'polypeptide(L)' 'MLLSALSQAETKADVRMLLNEYGYEPVNDAWGKLDDLTRASLSLVKGFDGQVLHDIGSEPDSV' A
#
# COMPACT_ATOMS: atom_id res chain seq x y z
N MET A 1 13.75 -5.68 3.54
CA MET A 1 12.96 -5.89 4.78
C MET A 1 11.55 -5.33 4.63
N LEU A 2 11.38 -4.05 4.30
CA LEU A 2 10.06 -3.41 4.11
C LEU A 2 9.12 -4.12 3.14
N LEU A 3 9.59 -4.52 1.95
CA LEU A 3 8.75 -5.24 0.97
C LEU A 3 8.16 -6.54 1.52
N SER A 4 8.97 -7.31 2.25
CA SER A 4 8.54 -8.58 2.88
C SER A 4 7.61 -8.35 4.06
N ALA A 5 7.79 -7.25 4.82
CA ALA A 5 6.88 -6.88 5.88
C ALA A 5 5.52 -6.42 5.32
N LEU A 6 5.55 -5.65 4.23
CA LEU A 6 4.34 -5.17 3.55
C LEU A 6 3.57 -6.32 2.89
N SER A 7 4.25 -7.33 2.33
CA SER A 7 3.59 -8.52 1.76
C SER A 7 2.98 -9.45 2.80
N GLN A 8 3.40 -9.34 4.07
CA GLN A 8 2.87 -10.12 5.20
C GLN A 8 1.87 -9.32 6.03
N ALA A 9 1.59 -8.06 5.67
CA ALA A 9 0.60 -7.27 6.39
C ALA A 9 -0.80 -7.88 6.16
N GLU A 10 -1.51 -8.16 7.25
CA GLU A 10 -2.86 -8.73 7.19
C GLU A 10 -3.92 -7.69 7.56
N THR A 11 -3.52 -6.64 8.29
CA THR A 11 -4.42 -5.64 8.84
C THR A 11 -4.01 -4.21 8.49
N LYS A 12 -4.96 -3.28 8.63
CA LYS A 12 -4.68 -1.85 8.48
C LYS A 12 -3.67 -1.35 9.54
N ALA A 13 -3.66 -1.97 10.72
CA ALA A 13 -2.73 -1.62 11.78
C ALA A 13 -1.28 -1.92 11.38
N ASP A 14 -1.05 -3.04 10.70
CA ASP A 14 0.29 -3.42 10.21
C ASP A 14 0.81 -2.40 9.19
N VAL A 15 -0.03 -2.03 8.22
CA VAL A 15 0.34 -1.00 7.22
C VAL A 15 0.61 0.35 7.89
N ARG A 16 -0.18 0.70 8.92
CA ARG A 16 0.03 1.95 9.68
C ARG A 16 1.31 1.93 10.50
N MET A 17 1.68 0.78 11.07
CA MET A 17 2.97 0.62 11.74
C MET A 17 4.12 0.82 10.75
N LEU A 18 4.04 0.21 9.56
CA LEU A 18 5.06 0.38 8.52
C LEU A 18 5.18 1.84 8.06
N LEU A 19 4.06 2.54 7.90
CA LEU A 19 4.05 3.97 7.57
C LEU A 19 4.68 4.83 8.69
N ASN A 20 4.42 4.51 9.95
CA ASN A 20 5.01 5.23 11.08
C ASN A 20 6.52 4.96 11.23
N GLU A 21 6.98 3.74 10.93
CA GLU A 21 8.37 3.33 11.09
C GLU A 21 9.26 3.78 9.92
N TYR A 22 8.78 3.64 8.69
CA TYR A 22 9.57 3.90 7.48
C TYR A 22 9.18 5.19 6.75
N GLY A 23 8.05 5.79 7.06
CA GLY A 23 7.51 6.94 6.34
C GLY A 23 6.74 6.56 5.07
N TYR A 24 6.12 7.56 4.45
CA TYR A 24 5.26 7.36 3.29
C TYR A 24 6.04 6.91 2.04
N GLU A 25 7.08 7.64 1.64
CA GLU A 25 7.82 7.39 0.39
C GLU A 25 8.36 5.96 0.29
N PRO A 26 9.06 5.40 1.30
CA PRO A 26 9.59 4.03 1.18
C PRO A 26 8.50 2.96 1.13
N VAL A 27 7.38 3.20 1.82
CA VAL A 27 6.22 2.28 1.81
C VAL A 27 5.51 2.33 0.47
N ASN A 28 5.40 3.51 -0.13
CA ASN A 28 4.81 3.71 -1.45
C ASN A 28 5.65 3.03 -2.55
N ASP A 29 6.97 3.15 -2.48
CA ASP A 29 7.89 2.43 -3.37
C ASP A 29 7.81 0.91 -3.21
N ALA A 30 7.64 0.42 -1.98
CA ALA A 30 7.45 -1.00 -1.71
C ALA A 30 6.08 -1.49 -2.21
N TRP A 31 5.04 -0.67 -2.09
CA TRP A 31 3.69 -0.95 -2.56
C TRP A 31 3.67 -1.18 -4.08
N GLY A 32 4.38 -0.35 -4.86
CA GLY A 32 4.51 -0.52 -6.30
C GLY A 32 5.24 -1.79 -6.75
N LYS A 33 5.92 -2.49 -5.82
CA LYS A 33 6.68 -3.73 -6.09
C LYS A 33 5.92 -5.00 -5.69
N LEU A 34 4.73 -4.88 -5.09
CA LEU A 34 3.89 -6.03 -4.74
C LEU A 34 3.20 -6.59 -5.98
N ASP A 35 2.96 -7.90 -6.00
CA ASP A 35 2.10 -8.53 -7.00
C ASP A 35 0.64 -8.05 -6.85
N ASP A 36 -0.12 -8.18 -7.93
CA ASP A 36 -1.49 -7.65 -8.02
C ASP A 36 -2.44 -8.30 -6.99
N LEU A 37 -2.25 -9.59 -6.67
CA LEU A 37 -3.10 -10.30 -5.71
C LEU A 37 -2.86 -9.78 -4.29
N THR A 38 -1.60 -9.65 -3.89
CA THR A 38 -1.21 -9.10 -2.58
C THR A 38 -1.68 -7.65 -2.45
N ARG A 39 -1.53 -6.85 -3.51
CA ARG A 39 -2.01 -5.46 -3.54
C ARG A 39 -3.52 -5.35 -3.42
N ALA A 40 -4.27 -6.18 -4.17
CA ALA A 40 -5.73 -6.22 -4.09
C ALA A 40 -6.21 -6.62 -2.69
N SER A 41 -5.56 -7.63 -2.08
CA SER A 41 -5.86 -8.07 -0.72
C SER A 41 -5.65 -6.95 0.31
N LEU A 42 -4.53 -6.23 0.21
CA LEU A 42 -4.25 -5.08 1.08
C LEU A 42 -5.15 -3.87 0.80
N SER A 43 -5.59 -3.68 -0.44
CA SER A 43 -6.56 -2.63 -0.80
C SER A 43 -7.94 -2.88 -0.19
N LEU A 44 -8.36 -4.15 -0.09
CA LEU A 44 -9.59 -4.52 0.64
C LEU A 44 -9.46 -4.24 2.14
N VAL A 45 -8.28 -4.47 2.72
CA VAL A 45 -7.96 -4.12 4.11
C VAL A 45 -7.96 -2.59 4.33
N LYS A 46 -7.56 -1.81 3.31
CA LYS A 46 -7.57 -0.32 3.33
C LYS A 46 -8.94 0.29 3.12
N GLY A 47 -9.82 -0.35 2.35
CA GLY A 47 -11.14 0.16 1.97
C GLY A 47 -12.10 0.37 3.14
N PHE A 48 -11.86 -0.25 4.29
CA PHE A 48 -12.77 -0.14 5.44
C PHE A 48 -12.61 1.16 6.25
N ASP A 49 -11.58 1.99 5.98
CA ASP A 49 -11.28 3.11 6.86
C ASP A 49 -10.67 4.31 6.09
N GLY A 50 -11.35 4.67 4.99
CA GLY A 50 -11.49 6.05 4.48
C GLY A 50 -10.29 6.75 3.84
N GLN A 51 -9.08 6.18 3.85
CA GLN A 51 -7.93 6.74 3.14
C GLN A 51 -7.37 5.73 2.14
N VAL A 52 -7.84 5.88 0.91
CA VAL A 52 -7.34 5.18 -0.26
C VAL A 52 -5.87 5.56 -0.45
N LEU A 53 -4.96 4.58 -0.46
CA LEU A 53 -3.63 4.84 -1.02
C LEU A 53 -3.81 4.98 -2.52
N HIS A 54 -3.46 6.14 -3.05
CA HIS A 54 -3.44 6.35 -4.50
C HIS A 54 -2.48 5.35 -5.12
N ASP A 55 -3.01 4.56 -6.04
CA ASP A 55 -2.19 3.80 -6.97
C ASP A 55 -1.41 4.82 -7.81
N ILE A 56 -0.08 4.82 -7.72
CA ILE A 56 0.78 5.62 -8.59
C ILE A 56 0.80 4.91 -9.95
N GLY A 57 -0.31 4.99 -10.68
CA GLY A 57 -0.51 4.20 -11.89
C GLY A 57 -1.72 4.58 -12.73
N SER A 58 -2.32 5.75 -12.50
CA SER A 58 -3.32 6.30 -13.41
C SER A 58 -2.77 7.58 -14.02
N GLU A 59 -2.23 7.46 -15.22
CA GLU A 59 -1.94 8.60 -16.09
C GLU A 59 -3.18 9.52 -16.16
N PRO A 60 -3.01 10.85 -16.14
CA PRO A 60 -4.12 11.75 -16.36
C PRO A 60 -4.57 11.61 -17.82
N ASP A 61 -5.74 11.01 -18.03
CA ASP A 61 -6.48 11.11 -19.29
C ASP A 61 -6.61 12.60 -19.63
N SER A 62 -5.84 13.00 -20.66
CA SER A 62 -5.78 14.36 -21.16
C SER A 62 -7.03 14.59 -22.01
N VAL A 63 -7.94 15.45 -21.51
CA VAL A 63 -9.09 16.00 -22.26
C VAL A 63 -8.65 17.19 -23.09
#